data_AF-X1PH00-F1
#
_entry.id   AF-X1PH00-F1
#
_cell.length_a   1.000
_cell.length_b   1.000
_cell.length_c   1.000
_cell.angle_alpha   90.00
_cell.angle_beta   90.00
_cell.angle_gamma   90.00
#
_symmetry.space_group_name_H-M   'P 1'
#
loop_
_entity.id
_entity.type
_entity.pdbx_description
1 polymer ?
#
loop_
_entity_poly.entity_id
_entity_poly.type
_entity_poly.pdbx_seq_one_letter_code
_entity_poly.pdbx_strand_id
1 'polypeptide(L)' 'MPANLPPQYFDAEKNYRLAKNPAEKIAALEEMLAIMPKHKGTDHLRAKLRARIAKLTEASEKKA' A
#
# COMPACT_ATOMS: atom_id res chain seq x y z
N MET A 1 -8.47 -7.74 15.69
CA MET A 1 -7.21 -7.86 16.46
C MET A 1 -6.33 -6.66 16.13
N PRO A 2 -5.54 -6.13 17.08
CA PRO A 2 -4.53 -5.14 16.76
C PRO A 2 -3.53 -5.72 15.75
N ALA A 3 -3.21 -4.95 14.71
CA ALA A 3 -2.19 -5.32 13.74
C ALA A 3 -0.84 -4.80 14.24
N ASN A 4 0.04 -5.70 14.68
CA ASN A 4 1.42 -5.35 14.99
C ASN A 4 2.20 -5.25 13.67
N LEU A 5 2.20 -4.06 13.08
CA LEU A 5 2.94 -3.78 11.85
C LEU A 5 4.41 -3.57 12.18
N PRO A 6 5.34 -4.13 11.40
CA PRO A 6 6.77 -3.95 11.63
C PRO A 6 7.20 -2.51 11.33
N PRO A 7 8.31 -2.01 11.92
CA PRO A 7 8.77 -0.64 11.73
C PRO A 7 8.89 -0.20 10.25
N GLN A 8 9.40 -1.08 9.39
CA GLN A 8 9.60 -0.80 7.96
C GLN A 8 8.28 -0.50 7.22
N TYR A 9 7.15 -1.00 7.75
CA TYR A 9 5.83 -0.66 7.19
C TYR A 9 5.57 0.84 7.26
N PHE A 10 5.96 1.49 8.37
CA PHE A 10 5.69 2.91 8.58
C PHE A 10 6.60 3.80 7.71
N ASP A 11 7.81 3.32 7.39
CA ASP A 11 8.69 3.99 6.43
C ASP A 11 8.07 3.94 5.01
N ALA A 12 7.59 2.78 4.58
CA ALA A 12 6.87 2.63 3.32
C ALA A 12 5.57 3.47 3.29
N GLU A 13 4.85 3.54 4.42
CA GLU A 13 3.67 4.42 4.55
C GLU A 13 4.04 5.91 4.42
N LYS A 14 5.16 6.33 5.02
CA LYS A 14 5.68 7.69 4.87
C LYS A 14 6.02 7.98 3.41
N ASN A 15 6.69 7.05 2.72
CA ASN A 15 6.98 7.17 1.29
C ASN A 15 5.69 7.31 0.47
N TYR A 16 4.67 6.49 0.73
CA TYR A 16 3.37 6.61 0.09
C TYR A 16 2.72 7.99 0.30
N ARG A 17 2.84 8.57 1.50
CA ARG A 17 2.29 9.91 1.81
C ARG A 17 3.05 11.04 1.11
N LEU A 18 4.35 10.88 0.91
CA LEU A 18 5.21 11.89 0.26
C LEU A 18 5.21 11.78 -1.27
N ALA A 19 4.87 10.61 -1.81
CA ALA A 19 4.83 10.32 -3.24
C ALA A 19 3.90 11.28 -4.00
N LYS A 20 4.42 11.87 -5.08
CA LYS A 20 3.69 12.87 -5.88
C LYS A 20 3.05 12.26 -7.12
N ASN A 21 3.66 11.23 -7.68
CA ASN A 21 3.14 10.55 -8.87
C ASN A 21 2.43 9.22 -8.52
N PRO A 22 1.53 8.76 -9.38
CA PRO A 22 0.81 7.50 -9.17
C PRO A 22 1.74 6.27 -9.08
N ALA A 23 2.84 6.24 -9.84
CA ALA A 23 3.78 5.12 -9.87
C ALA A 23 4.50 4.93 -8.53
N GLU A 24 5.03 6.02 -7.94
CA GLU A 24 5.62 6.04 -6.60
C GLU A 24 4.62 5.60 -5.54
N LYS A 25 3.36 6.05 -5.66
CA LYS A 25 2.28 5.62 -4.75
C LYS A 25 2.02 4.12 -4.85
N ILE A 26 1.99 3.57 -6.06
CA ILE A 26 1.80 2.13 -6.27
C ILE A 26 2.98 1.36 -5.67
N ALA A 27 4.22 1.74 -5.97
CA ALA A 27 5.41 1.10 -5.46
C ALA A 27 5.45 1.06 -3.92
N ALA A 28 5.11 2.18 -3.25
CA ALA A 28 5.05 2.22 -1.80
C ALA A 28 3.94 1.32 -1.22
N LEU A 29 2.77 1.23 -1.88
CA LEU A 29 1.69 0.32 -1.45
C LEU A 29 2.08 -1.16 -1.63
N GLU A 30 2.85 -1.49 -2.66
CA GLU A 30 3.38 -2.83 -2.88
C GLU A 30 4.42 -3.20 -1.81
N GLU A 31 5.31 -2.27 -1.46
CA GLU A 31 6.27 -2.44 -0.37
C GLU A 31 5.57 -2.65 0.99
N MET A 32 4.55 -1.84 1.28
CA MET A 32 3.68 -2.01 2.45
C MET A 32 3.03 -3.41 2.49
N LEU A 33 2.62 -3.96 1.34
CA LEU A 33 2.05 -5.31 1.24
C LEU A 33 3.10 -6.42 1.40
N ALA A 34 4.32 -6.20 0.94
CA ALA A 34 5.43 -7.16 1.03
C ALA A 34 5.91 -7.33 2.47
N ILE A 35 5.97 -6.22 3.22
CA ILE A 35 6.43 -6.17 4.61
C ILE A 35 5.36 -6.67 5.60
N MET A 36 4.08 -6.54 5.25
CA MET A 36 2.97 -6.83 6.15
C MET A 36 2.90 -8.32 6.55
N PRO A 37 2.66 -8.62 7.84
CA PRO A 37 2.39 -9.99 8.29
C PRO A 37 1.23 -10.62 7.52
N LYS A 38 1.27 -11.93 7.30
CA LYS A 38 0.24 -12.67 6.54
C LYS A 38 -0.69 -13.44 7.48
N HIS A 39 -1.41 -12.72 8.34
CA HIS A 39 -2.34 -13.32 9.31
C HIS A 39 -3.65 -12.54 9.44
N LYS A 40 -4.67 -13.15 10.07
CA LYS A 40 -6.04 -12.61 10.21
C LYS A 40 -6.12 -11.15 10.70
N GLY A 41 -5.20 -10.73 11.58
CA GLY A 41 -5.12 -9.34 12.06
C GLY A 41 -4.85 -8.28 10.97
N THR A 42 -4.39 -8.67 9.78
CA THR A 42 -4.00 -7.76 8.69
C THR A 42 -4.87 -7.88 7.44
N ASP A 43 -5.79 -8.85 7.38
CA ASP A 43 -6.51 -9.18 6.14
C ASP A 43 -7.27 -7.98 5.56
N HIS A 44 -7.99 -7.24 6.40
CA HIS A 44 -8.70 -6.03 5.99
C HIS A 44 -7.76 -4.95 5.47
N LEU A 45 -6.60 -4.78 6.10
CA LEU A 45 -5.61 -3.80 5.68
C LEU A 45 -5.01 -4.19 4.32
N ARG A 46 -4.66 -5.47 4.13
CA ARG A 46 -4.18 -5.98 2.83
C ARG A 46 -5.20 -5.76 1.72
N ALA A 47 -6.47 -6.04 1.99
CA ALA A 47 -7.56 -5.79 1.05
C ALA A 47 -7.66 -4.30 0.69
N LYS A 48 -7.56 -3.41 1.68
CA LYS A 48 -7.58 -1.96 1.48
C LYS A 48 -6.40 -1.46 0.66
N LEU A 49 -5.19 -1.97 0.88
CA LEU A 49 -4.01 -1.60 0.10
C LEU A 49 -4.13 -2.05 -1.36
N ARG A 50 -4.56 -3.30 -1.62
CA ARG A 50 -4.79 -3.81 -2.98
C ARG A 50 -5.85 -3.00 -3.73
N ALA A 51 -6.95 -2.63 -3.06
CA ALA A 51 -7.98 -1.79 -3.65
C ALA A 51 -7.46 -0.38 -4.02
N ARG A 52 -6.50 0.17 -3.26
CA ARG A 52 -5.84 1.43 -3.61
C ARG A 52 -4.92 1.29 -4.81
N ILE A 53 -4.15 0.21 -4.90
CA ILE A 53 -3.29 -0.07 -6.06
C ILE A 53 -4.15 -0.13 -7.33
N ALA A 54 -5.21 -0.95 -7.34
CA ALA A 54 -6.10 -1.08 -8.50
C ALA A 54 -6.65 0.27 -8.97
N LYS A 55 -7.14 1.11 -8.04
CA LYS A 55 -7.63 2.45 -8.37
C LYS A 55 -6.56 3.37 -8.96
N LEU A 56 -5.33 3.31 -8.46
CA LEU A 56 -4.22 4.12 -8.97
C LEU A 56 -3.77 3.65 -10.35
N THR A 57 -3.74 2.33 -10.59
CA THR A 57 -3.42 1.73 -11.89
C THR A 57 -4.47 2.14 -12.92
N GLU A 58 -5.76 1.92 -12.63
CA GLU A 58 -6.87 2.32 -13.53
C GLU A 58 -6.86 3.82 -13.83
N ALA A 59 -6.58 4.67 -12.82
CA ALA A 59 -6.51 6.11 -13.01
C ALA A 59 -5.31 6.57 -13.85
N SER A 60 -4.23 5.80 -13.87
CA SER A 60 -3.05 6.06 -14.69
C SER A 60 -3.29 5.66 -16.15
N GLU A 61 -3.94 4.52 -16.37
CA GLU A 61 -4.32 4.04 -17.72
C GLU A 61 -5.36 4.93 -18.38
N LYS A 62 -6.34 5.47 -17.63
CA LYS A 62 -7.36 6.38 -18.18
C LYS A 62 -6.85 7.77 -18.57
N LYS A 63 -5.64 8.14 -18.16
CA LYS A 63 -5.01 9.44 -18.45
C LYS A 63 -3.97 9.38 -19.57
N ALA A 64 -3.68 8.18 -20.07
CA ALA A 64 -2.74 7.92 -21.16
C ALA A 64 -3.41 8.03 -22.54
#